data_AF-A0A540K443-F1
#
_entry.id   AF-A0A540K443-F1
#
_cell.length_a   1.000
_cell.length_b   1.000
_cell.length_c   1.000
_cell.angle_alpha   90.00
_cell.angle_beta   90.00
_cell.angle_gamma   90.00
#
_symmetry.space_group_name_H-M   'P 1'
#
loop_
_entity.id
_entity.type
_entity.pdbx_description
1 polymer ?
#
loop_
_entity_poly.entity_id
_entity_poly.type
_entity_poly.pdbx_seq_one_letter_code
_entity_poly.pdbx_strand_id
1 'polypeptide(L)' 'MLEKKLADADVSEEDQSNLLKFLEKKETEYMRLQRHKMGVDDFDLLTMIGKGAFGEVYAFHQDLVLVSSSSV' A
#
# COMPACT_ATOMS: atom_id res chain seq x y z
N MET A 1 14.22 19.67 -1.57
CA MET A 1 13.07 20.59 -1.31
C MET A 1 12.32 20.25 -0.01
N LEU A 2 12.22 18.99 0.41
CA LEU A 2 11.56 18.60 1.67
C LEU A 2 12.34 19.04 2.92
N GLU A 3 13.64 18.78 2.96
CA GLU A 3 14.53 19.16 4.08
C GLU A 3 14.52 20.68 4.31
N LYS A 4 14.49 21.46 3.22
CA LYS A 4 14.40 22.92 3.28
C LYS A 4 13.06 23.38 3.87
N LYS A 5 11.93 22.76 3.46
CA LYS A 5 10.60 23.05 4.04
C LYS A 5 10.50 22.67 5.51
N LEU A 6 11.24 21.63 5.94
CA LEU A 6 11.31 21.20 7.32
C LEU A 6 12.18 22.13 8.18
N ALA A 7 13.25 22.67 7.62
CA ALA A 7 14.07 23.70 8.27
C ALA A 7 13.36 25.06 8.34
N ASP A 8 12.53 25.38 7.35
CA ASP A 8 11.71 26.59 7.32
C ASP A 8 10.45 26.48 8.21
N ALA A 9 10.09 25.26 8.63
CA ALA A 9 9.02 25.02 9.59
C ALA A 9 9.63 25.11 10.99
N ASP A 10 9.14 26.01 11.83
CA ASP A 10 9.60 26.27 13.20
C ASP A 10 9.16 25.13 14.16
N VAL A 11 9.50 23.89 13.80
CA VAL A 11 9.19 22.65 14.54
C VAL A 11 10.41 22.19 15.33
N SER A 12 10.18 21.51 16.44
CA SER A 12 11.26 20.98 17.28
C SER A 12 12.09 19.94 16.52
N GLU A 13 13.37 19.78 16.89
CA GLU A 13 14.25 18.77 16.28
C GLU A 13 13.69 17.34 16.46
N GLU A 14 12.98 17.09 17.58
CA GLU A 14 12.32 15.81 17.83
C GLU A 14 11.17 15.58 16.86
N ASP A 15 10.31 16.57 16.63
CA ASP A 15 9.20 16.49 15.68
C ASP A 15 9.70 16.33 14.25
N GLN A 16 10.79 17.03 13.90
CA GLN A 16 11.46 16.88 12.60
C GLN A 16 11.99 15.45 12.40
N SER A 17 12.63 14.87 13.42
CA SER A 17 13.11 13.49 13.41
C SER A 17 11.96 12.48 13.26
N ASN A 18 10.87 12.70 14.00
CA ASN A 18 9.67 11.86 13.94
C ASN A 18 9.01 11.91 12.56
N LEU A 19 8.94 13.09 11.94
CA LEU A 19 8.38 13.24 10.61
C LEU A 19 9.23 12.52 9.56
N LEU A 20 10.56 12.64 9.63
CA LEU A 20 11.46 11.94 8.72
C LEU A 20 11.29 10.42 8.82
N LYS A 21 11.23 9.86 10.04
CA LYS A 21 10.97 8.43 10.27
C LYS A 21 9.60 7.99 9.71
N PHE A 22 8.58 8.82 9.85
CA PHE A 22 7.26 8.54 9.30
C PHE A 22 7.29 8.50 7.77
N LEU A 23 7.97 9.45 7.14
CA LEU A 23 8.10 9.51 5.68
C LEU A 23 8.89 8.32 5.13
N GLU A 24 9.98 7.93 5.79
CA GLU A 24 10.76 6.73 5.42
C GLU A 24 9.91 5.46 5.44
N LYS A 25 9.09 5.27 6.50
CA LYS A 25 8.14 4.16 6.58
C LYS A 25 7.12 4.22 5.45
N LYS A 26 6.56 5.39 5.16
CA LYS A 26 5.59 5.56 4.07
C LYS A 26 6.17 5.26 2.70
N GLU A 27 7.38 5.73 2.41
CA GLU A 27 8.05 5.45 1.14
C GLU A 27 8.36 3.96 0.99
N THR A 28 8.79 3.31 2.07
CA THR A 28 9.03 1.87 2.11
C THR A 28 7.76 1.08 1.80
N GLU A 29 6.64 1.43 2.44
CA GLU A 29 5.34 0.81 2.19
C GLU A 29 4.84 1.07 0.77
N TYR A 30 4.99 2.30 0.27
CA TYR A 30 4.63 2.65 -1.10
C TYR A 30 5.41 1.80 -2.11
N MET A 31 6.71 1.66 -1.92
CA MET A 31 7.55 0.82 -2.78
C MET A 31 7.19 -0.66 -2.67
N ARG A 32 6.76 -1.14 -1.49
CA ARG A 32 6.26 -2.50 -1.29
C ARG A 32 4.98 -2.74 -2.08
N LEU A 33 4.01 -1.82 -1.99
CA LEU A 33 2.75 -1.87 -2.75
C LEU A 33 3.00 -1.87 -4.25
N GLN A 34 3.92 -1.03 -4.74
CA GLN A 34 4.29 -0.97 -6.16
C GLN A 34 4.90 -2.28 -6.69
N ARG A 35 5.60 -3.05 -5.85
CA ARG A 35 6.17 -4.35 -6.23
C ARG A 35 5.17 -5.49 -6.20
N HIS A 36 4.03 -5.32 -5.51
CA HIS A 36 3.02 -6.35 -5.41
C HIS A 36 2.17 -6.37 -6.69
N LYS A 37 2.47 -7.32 -7.59
CA LYS A 37 1.61 -7.62 -8.74
C LYS A 37 0.51 -8.57 -8.29
N MET A 38 -0.73 -8.11 -8.30
CA MET A 38 -1.88 -8.98 -8.09
C MET A 38 -2.12 -9.84 -9.32
N GLY A 39 -2.21 -11.15 -9.13
CA GLY A 39 -2.57 -12.17 -10.12
C GLY A 39 -3.91 -12.82 -9.79
N VAL A 40 -4.38 -13.70 -10.67
CA VAL A 40 -5.66 -14.42 -10.46
C VAL A 40 -5.61 -15.32 -9.23
N ASP A 41 -4.43 -15.83 -8.89
CA ASP A 41 -4.21 -16.72 -7.74
C ASP A 41 -4.30 -15.99 -6.37
N ASP A 42 -4.32 -14.65 -6.37
CA ASP A 42 -4.49 -13.84 -5.15
C ASP A 42 -5.96 -13.67 -4.75
N PHE A 43 -6.90 -14.26 -5.50
CA PHE A 43 -8.32 -14.08 -5.29
C PHE A 43 -9.05 -15.40 -5.06
N ASP A 44 -9.90 -15.42 -4.03
CA ASP A 44 -10.83 -16.52 -3.81
C ASP A 44 -12.00 -16.43 -4.79
N LEU A 45 -12.06 -17.40 -5.70
CA LEU A 45 -13.08 -17.47 -6.72
C LEU A 45 -14.44 -17.86 -6.11
N LEU A 46 -15.40 -16.93 -6.15
CA LEU A 46 -16.71 -17.17 -5.55
C LEU A 46 -17.67 -17.85 -6.54
N THR A 47 -17.91 -17.25 -7.70
CA THR A 47 -18.88 -17.77 -8.69
C THR A 47 -18.64 -17.17 -10.08
N MET A 48 -18.84 -17.99 -11.12
CA MET A 48 -18.91 -17.53 -12.52
C MET A 48 -20.24 -16.82 -12.75
N ILE A 49 -20.18 -15.55 -13.14
CA ILE A 49 -21.35 -14.70 -13.33
C ILE A 49 -21.73 -14.51 -14.81
N GLY A 50 -20.87 -14.95 -15.73
CA GLY A 50 -21.20 -14.96 -17.16
C GLY A 50 -20.09 -15.50 -18.04
N LYS A 51 -20.45 -15.96 -19.24
CA LYS A 51 -19.52 -16.43 -20.28
C LYS A 51 -19.94 -15.88 -21.64
N GLY A 52 -18.98 -15.36 -22.41
CA GLY A 52 -19.19 -14.81 -23.74
C GLY A 52 -18.06 -15.17 -24.71
N ALA A 53 -18.09 -14.58 -25.90
CA ALA A 53 -17.11 -14.85 -26.96
C ALA A 53 -15.66 -14.48 -26.58
N PHE A 54 -15.48 -13.60 -25.59
CA PHE A 54 -14.17 -13.09 -25.15
C PHE A 54 -13.72 -13.62 -23.79
N GLY A 55 -14.43 -14.62 -23.23
CA GLY A 55 -14.04 -15.26 -21.98
C GLY A 55 -15.16 -15.32 -20.94
N GLU A 56 -14.73 -15.60 -19.71
CA GLU A 56 -15.59 -15.84 -18.55
C GLU A 56 -15.38 -14.72 -17.54
N VAL A 57 -16.47 -14.32 -16.87
CA VAL A 57 -16.46 -13.28 -15.85
C VAL A 57 -16.77 -13.94 -14.51
N TYR A 58 -15.96 -13.60 -13.53
CA TYR A 58 -15.97 -14.20 -12.21
C TYR A 58 -16.11 -13.11 -11.14
N ALA A 59 -16.88 -13.40 -10.09
CA ALA A 59 -16.90 -12.60 -8.87
C ALA A 59 -15.88 -13.15 -7.86
N PHE A 60 -15.12 -12.26 -7.23
CA PHE A 60 -14.06 -12.59 -6.26
C PHE A 60 -14.26 -11.79 -4.96
N HIS A 61 -13.78 -12.32 -3.84
CA HIS A 61 -13.57 -11.52 -2.63
C HIS A 61 -12.21 -10.81 -2.74
N GLN A 62 -12.15 -9.51 -2.47
CA GLN A 62 -10.86 -8.80 -2.43
C GLN A 62 -10.39 -8.69 -0.98
N ASP A 63 -9.55 -9.63 -0.56
CA ASP A 63 -8.85 -9.53 0.70
C ASP A 63 -7.68 -8.56 0.54
N LEU A 64 -7.91 -7.29 0.87
CA LEU A 64 -6.83 -6.32 0.98
C LEU A 64 -6.02 -6.68 2.23
N VAL A 65 -4.98 -7.51 2.08
CA VAL A 65 -4.08 -7.86 3.19
C VAL A 65 -3.24 -6.63 3.56
N LEU A 66 -3.81 -5.75 4.38
CA LEU A 66 -3.03 -4.83 5.20
C LEU A 66 -2.33 -5.67 6.27
N VAL A 67 -1.16 -6.22 5.92
CA VAL A 67 -0.20 -6.65 6.95
C VAL A 67 0.31 -5.37 7.62
N SER A 68 -0.43 -4.86 8.60
CA SER A 68 0.14 -3.99 9.62
C SER A 68 0.86 -4.89 10.62
N SER A 69 2.12 -5.19 10.37
CA SER A 69 2.99 -5.75 11.39
C SER A 69 3.24 -4.65 12.43
N SER A 70 2.39 -4.60 13.45
CA SER A 70 2.79 -4.06 14.74
C SER A 70 3.30 -5.22 15.60
N SER A 71 4.26 -4.91 16.48
CA SER A 71 4.96 -5.79 17.46
C SER A 71 6.22 -6.46 16.88
N VAL A 72 7.44 -6.24 17.38
CA VAL A 72 7.98 -5.70 18.65
C VAL A 72 9.20 -4.84 18.35
#